data_AF-I1R0Q0-F1
#
_entry.id   AF-I1R0Q0-F1
#
_cell.length_a   1.000
_cell.length_b   1.000
_cell.length_c   1.000
_cell.angle_alpha   90.00
_cell.angle_beta   90.00
_cell.angle_gamma   90.00
#
_symmetry.space_group_name_H-M   'P 1'
#
loop_
_entity.id
_entity.type
_entity.pdbx_description
1 polymer ?
#
loop_
_entity_poly.entity_id
_entity_poly.type
_entity_poly.pdbx_seq_one_letter_code
_entity_poly.pdbx_strand_id
1 'polypeptide(L)'
;MAAAPSPPPPAAFLPPHPRIVNYISTRQGAFELAAQAAAHPGTSVIVVVTGSNPLQDARKLFDGLVARRDALGWCVLGLDKFSQLLERYDVLCDDRNKLRELVGSIYADMLIGGSSAPEVALESHDAADDVQGRVRRLLSIADGADAQHFA
;
A
#
# COMPACT_ATOMS: atom_id res chain seq x y z
N MET A 1 -0.06 -61.84 -30.86
CA MET A 1 0.21 -61.08 -29.61
C MET A 1 0.42 -59.63 -29.99
N ALA A 2 -0.49 -58.73 -29.59
CA ALA A 2 -0.36 -57.31 -29.85
C ALA A 2 0.55 -56.68 -28.77
N ALA A 3 1.56 -55.92 -29.20
CA ALA A 3 2.46 -55.20 -28.30
C ALA A 3 1.69 -54.08 -27.59
N ALA A 4 1.83 -54.01 -26.26
CA ALA A 4 1.23 -52.94 -25.47
C ALA A 4 1.82 -51.58 -25.89
N PRO A 5 1.00 -50.52 -26.00
CA PRO A 5 1.48 -49.18 -26.32
C PRO A 5 2.39 -48.67 -25.20
N SER A 6 3.53 -48.08 -25.59
CA SER A 6 4.50 -47.50 -24.66
C SER A 6 3.89 -46.38 -23.81
N PRO A 7 4.27 -46.24 -22.53
CA PRO A 7 3.77 -45.18 -21.66
C PRO A 7 4.16 -43.79 -22.21
N PRO A 8 3.34 -42.74 -21.94
CA PRO A 8 3.68 -41.38 -22.35
C PRO A 8 5.00 -40.94 -21.69
N PRO A 9 5.82 -40.12 -22.36
CA PRO A 9 7.04 -39.60 -21.76
C PRO A 9 6.69 -38.83 -20.47
N PRO A 10 7.51 -38.94 -19.41
CA PRO A 10 7.29 -38.18 -18.19
C PRO A 10 7.24 -36.69 -18.52
N ALA A 11 6.34 -35.96 -17.86
CA ALA A 11 6.26 -34.50 -17.97
C ALA A 11 7.67 -33.93 -17.83
N ALA A 12 8.11 -33.19 -18.85
CA ALA A 12 9.45 -32.63 -18.90
C ALA A 12 9.69 -31.80 -17.63
N PHE A 13 10.35 -32.41 -16.65
CA PHE A 13 11.08 -31.69 -15.61
C PHE A 13 12.01 -30.79 -16.39
N LEU A 14 11.66 -29.51 -16.45
CA LEU A 14 12.47 -28.49 -17.10
C LEU A 14 13.94 -28.74 -16.74
N PRO A 15 14.85 -28.87 -17.71
CA PRO A 15 16.26 -29.05 -17.41
C PRO A 15 16.72 -27.95 -16.43
N PRO A 16 17.70 -28.23 -15.55
CA PRO A 16 18.19 -27.27 -14.58
C PRO A 16 19.04 -26.23 -15.30
N HIS A 17 18.41 -25.37 -16.10
CA HIS A 17 18.99 -24.10 -16.48
C HIS A 17 19.28 -23.34 -15.19
N PRO A 18 20.40 -22.60 -15.09
CA PRO A 18 20.63 -21.73 -13.96
C PRO A 18 19.42 -20.79 -13.83
N ARG A 19 18.86 -20.72 -12.61
CA ARG A 19 17.72 -19.85 -12.30
C ARG A 19 18.05 -18.99 -11.10
N ILE A 20 17.73 -17.71 -11.21
CA ILE A 20 17.71 -16.82 -10.05
C ILE A 20 16.26 -16.77 -9.59
N VAL A 21 16.00 -17.25 -8.38
CA VAL A 21 14.69 -17.17 -7.73
C VAL A 21 14.81 -16.18 -6.58
N ASN A 22 13.99 -15.14 -6.57
CA ASN A 22 14.03 -14.15 -5.50
C ASN A 22 12.63 -13.69 -5.08
N TYR A 23 12.50 -13.35 -3.79
CA TYR A 23 11.31 -12.79 -3.18
C TYR A 23 11.49 -11.29 -3.07
N ILE A 24 10.64 -10.53 -3.74
CA ILE A 24 10.75 -9.07 -3.76
C ILE A 24 9.53 -8.45 -3.09
N SER A 25 9.82 -7.56 -2.15
CA SER A 25 8.87 -6.66 -1.54
C SER A 25 9.26 -5.18 -1.68
N THR A 26 10.38 -4.85 -2.29
CA THR A 26 10.88 -3.47 -2.35
C THR A 26 11.36 -3.12 -3.76
N ARG A 27 11.29 -1.85 -4.11
CA ARG A 27 11.81 -1.34 -5.39
C ARG A 27 13.32 -1.56 -5.50
N GLN A 28 14.05 -1.35 -4.41
CA GLN A 28 15.49 -1.56 -4.34
C GLN A 28 15.85 -3.03 -4.62
N GLY A 29 15.13 -3.99 -4.03
CA GLY A 29 15.34 -5.41 -4.29
C GLY A 29 15.11 -5.80 -5.75
N ALA A 30 14.14 -5.16 -6.42
CA ALA A 30 13.94 -5.35 -7.85
C ALA A 30 15.10 -4.82 -8.71
N PHE A 31 15.77 -3.74 -8.29
CA PHE A 31 16.96 -3.22 -8.96
C PHE A 31 18.17 -4.11 -8.75
N GLU A 32 18.39 -4.58 -7.53
CA GLU A 32 19.49 -5.49 -7.20
C GLU A 32 19.36 -6.82 -7.95
N LEU A 33 18.15 -7.37 -8.02
CA LEU A 33 17.88 -8.56 -8.82
C LEU A 33 18.16 -8.30 -10.31
N ALA A 34 17.82 -7.13 -10.83
CA ALA A 34 18.08 -6.79 -12.23
C ALA A 34 19.58 -6.71 -12.52
N ALA A 35 20.37 -6.13 -11.60
CA ALA A 35 21.82 -6.12 -11.71
C ALA A 35 22.41 -7.54 -11.67
N GLN A 36 21.89 -8.40 -10.78
CA GLN A 36 22.30 -9.79 -10.68
C GLN A 36 21.97 -10.58 -11.96
N ALA A 37 20.78 -10.39 -12.52
CA ALA A 37 20.37 -11.02 -13.78
C ALA A 37 21.22 -10.54 -14.96
N ALA A 38 21.56 -9.25 -15.01
CA ALA A 38 22.43 -8.69 -16.04
C ALA A 38 23.85 -9.26 -15.98
N ALA A 39 24.36 -9.58 -14.79
CA ALA A 39 25.66 -10.23 -14.61
C ALA A 39 25.69 -11.70 -15.06
N HIS A 40 24.53 -12.34 -15.26
CA HIS A 40 24.42 -13.76 -15.62
C HIS A 40 23.54 -13.97 -16.87
N PRO A 41 23.97 -13.49 -18.05
CA PRO A 41 23.20 -13.62 -19.29
C PRO A 41 22.89 -15.09 -19.60
N GLY A 42 21.65 -15.38 -20.01
CA GLY A 42 21.15 -16.74 -20.26
C GLY A 42 20.54 -17.45 -19.04
N THR A 43 20.57 -16.82 -17.86
CA THR A 43 19.94 -17.33 -16.65
C THR A 43 18.46 -16.94 -16.60
N SER A 44 17.58 -17.91 -16.30
CA SER A 44 16.15 -17.62 -16.14
C SER A 44 15.88 -16.91 -14.82
N VAL A 45 15.04 -15.88 -14.81
CA VAL A 45 14.70 -15.15 -13.58
C VAL A 45 13.27 -15.46 -13.18
N ILE A 46 13.09 -15.88 -11.92
CA ILE A 46 11.78 -16.09 -11.30
C ILE A 46 11.66 -15.13 -10.12
N VAL A 47 10.63 -14.30 -10.14
CA VAL A 47 10.33 -13.34 -9.09
C VAL A 47 9.04 -13.76 -8.39
N VAL A 48 9.08 -13.86 -7.07
CA VAL A 48 7.88 -14.01 -6.24
C VAL A 48 7.62 -12.66 -5.57
N VAL A 49 6.50 -12.03 -5.92
CA VAL A 49 6.10 -10.76 -5.30
C VAL A 49 5.40 -11.05 -3.99
N THR A 50 5.99 -10.62 -2.87
CA THR A 50 5.43 -10.82 -1.53
C THR A 50 4.68 -9.60 -1.01
N GLY A 51 4.82 -8.45 -1.65
CA GLY A 51 4.13 -7.21 -1.31
C GLY A 51 4.92 -5.98 -1.77
N SER A 52 4.64 -4.82 -1.17
CA SER A 52 5.45 -3.61 -1.36
C SER A 52 5.73 -2.91 -0.02
N ASN A 53 6.99 -2.60 0.23
CA ASN A 53 7.46 -1.82 1.36
C ASN A 53 8.55 -0.82 0.92
N PRO A 54 8.31 0.50 1.01
CA PRO A 54 7.06 1.14 1.45
C PRO A 54 5.90 0.91 0.46
N LEU A 55 4.67 1.00 0.97
CA LEU A 55 3.44 0.89 0.16
C LEU A 55 3.34 2.00 -0.91
N GLN A 56 3.94 3.17 -0.65
CA GLN A 56 3.97 4.32 -1.56
C GLN A 56 4.66 3.99 -2.89
N ASP A 57 5.61 3.05 -2.86
CA ASP A 57 6.36 2.62 -4.04
C ASP A 57 5.70 1.45 -4.79
N ALA A 58 4.55 0.94 -4.30
CA ALA A 58 3.92 -0.26 -4.84
C ALA A 58 3.63 -0.14 -6.34
N ARG A 59 3.13 1.03 -6.79
CA ARG A 59 2.84 1.26 -8.21
C ARG A 59 4.10 1.21 -9.07
N LYS A 60 5.17 1.90 -8.63
CA LYS A 60 6.47 1.91 -9.33
C LYS A 60 7.13 0.54 -9.35
N LEU A 61 6.99 -0.23 -8.25
CA LEU A 61 7.48 -1.60 -8.17
C LEU A 61 6.73 -2.49 -9.17
N PHE A 62 5.40 -2.41 -9.19
CA PHE A 62 4.56 -3.16 -10.12
C PHE A 62 4.90 -2.86 -11.59
N ASP A 63 4.90 -1.58 -11.97
CA ASP A 63 5.22 -1.16 -13.34
C ASP A 63 6.63 -1.63 -13.74
N GLY A 64 7.58 -1.53 -12.82
CA GLY A 64 8.95 -2.01 -13.04
C GLY A 64 9.05 -3.52 -13.23
N LEU A 65 8.22 -4.32 -12.55
CA LEU A 65 8.18 -5.77 -12.71
C LEU A 65 7.50 -6.18 -14.00
N VAL A 66 6.42 -5.50 -14.39
CA VAL A 66 5.73 -5.71 -15.67
C VAL A 66 6.67 -5.42 -16.83
N ALA A 67 7.36 -4.27 -16.81
CA ALA A 67 8.32 -3.92 -17.85
C ALA A 67 9.44 -4.96 -18.02
N ARG A 68 9.91 -5.57 -16.92
CA ARG A 68 10.94 -6.62 -16.96
C ARG A 68 10.39 -7.97 -17.43
N ARG A 69 9.17 -8.34 -17.05
CA ARG A 69 8.47 -9.50 -17.61
C ARG A 69 8.39 -9.36 -19.12
N ASP A 70 7.95 -8.21 -19.60
CA ASP A 70 7.66 -8.00 -21.02
C ASP A 70 8.93 -7.82 -21.86
N ALA A 71 9.94 -7.10 -21.35
CA ALA A 71 11.18 -6.84 -22.10
C ALA A 71 12.24 -7.95 -21.97
N LEU A 72 12.33 -8.60 -20.81
CA LEU A 72 13.40 -9.56 -20.49
C LEU A 72 12.90 -11.00 -20.31
N GLY A 73 11.59 -11.24 -20.47
CA GLY A 73 11.01 -12.58 -20.33
C GLY A 73 11.06 -13.13 -18.90
N TRP A 74 11.12 -12.27 -17.89
CA TRP A 74 11.12 -12.70 -16.49
C TRP A 74 9.82 -13.40 -16.11
N CYS A 75 9.91 -14.48 -15.33
CA CYS A 75 8.74 -15.13 -14.76
C CYS A 75 8.38 -14.45 -13.43
N VAL A 76 7.35 -13.61 -13.43
CA VAL A 76 6.92 -12.88 -12.22
C VAL A 76 5.62 -13.47 -11.69
N LEU A 77 5.68 -14.08 -10.52
CA LEU A 77 4.57 -14.72 -9.83
C LEU A 77 3.90 -13.75 -8.85
N GLY A 78 2.56 -13.76 -8.83
CA GLY A 78 1.75 -12.93 -7.93
C GLY A 78 1.45 -11.51 -8.44
N LEU A 79 1.78 -11.19 -9.69
CA LEU A 79 1.45 -9.89 -10.32
C LEU A 79 -0.05 -9.62 -10.33
N ASP A 80 -0.88 -10.63 -10.58
CA ASP A 80 -2.35 -10.57 -10.58
C ASP A 80 -2.90 -10.16 -9.21
N LYS A 81 -2.39 -10.76 -8.13
CA LYS A 81 -2.78 -10.40 -6.77
C LYS A 81 -2.25 -9.03 -6.38
N PHE A 82 -1.05 -8.69 -6.86
CA PHE A 82 -0.45 -7.39 -6.58
C PHE A 82 -1.18 -6.25 -7.31
N SER A 83 -1.69 -6.46 -8.53
CA SER A 83 -2.53 -5.48 -9.22
C SER A 83 -3.85 -5.25 -8.49
N GLN A 84 -4.51 -6.32 -8.02
CA GLN A 84 -5.73 -6.18 -7.20
C GLN A 84 -5.47 -5.42 -5.90
N LEU A 85 -4.29 -5.63 -5.28
CA LEU A 85 -3.90 -4.88 -4.08
C LEU A 85 -3.73 -3.38 -4.41
N LEU A 86 -3.15 -3.05 -5.56
CA LEU A 86 -2.99 -1.67 -6.02
C LEU A 86 -4.33 -0.98 -6.27
N GLU A 87 -5.27 -1.65 -6.94
CA GLU A 87 -6.61 -1.10 -7.16
C GLU A 87 -7.31 -0.79 -5.83
N ARG A 88 -7.21 -1.68 -4.85
CA ARG A 88 -7.75 -1.46 -3.51
C ARG A 88 -7.04 -0.31 -2.78
N TYR A 89 -5.72 -0.19 -2.96
CA TYR A 89 -4.95 0.90 -2.39
C TYR A 89 -5.36 2.25 -2.97
N ASP A 90 -5.59 2.32 -4.28
CA ASP A 90 -6.06 3.55 -4.94
C ASP A 90 -7.42 3.99 -4.38
N VAL A 91 -8.37 3.07 -4.24
CA VAL A 91 -9.69 3.35 -3.62
C VAL A 91 -9.53 3.88 -2.19
N LEU A 92 -8.67 3.26 -1.38
CA LEU A 92 -8.41 3.72 -0.01
C LEU A 92 -7.78 5.12 0.04
N CYS A 93 -6.88 5.42 -0.89
CA CYS A 93 -6.28 6.74 -1.04
C CYS A 93 -7.34 7.80 -1.39
N ASP A 94 -8.25 7.48 -2.29
CA ASP A 94 -9.35 8.36 -2.68
C ASP A 94 -10.31 8.63 -1.52
N ASP A 95 -10.70 7.58 -0.78
CA ASP A 95 -11.58 7.72 0.38
C ASP A 95 -10.93 8.53 1.50
N ARG A 96 -9.63 8.35 1.74
CA ARG A 96 -8.86 9.20 2.65
C ARG A 96 -8.87 10.67 2.21
N ASN A 97 -8.74 10.93 0.92
CA ASN A 97 -8.76 12.30 0.40
C ASN A 97 -10.15 12.93 0.58
N LYS A 98 -11.23 12.21 0.27
CA LYS A 98 -12.62 12.66 0.51
C LYS A 98 -12.87 12.95 1.99
N LEU A 99 -12.41 12.08 2.89
CA LEU A 99 -12.53 12.30 4.34
C LEU A 99 -11.78 13.57 4.77
N ARG A 100 -10.60 13.81 4.22
CA ARG A 100 -9.81 15.03 4.51
C ARG A 100 -10.53 16.29 4.02
N GLU A 101 -11.15 16.25 2.85
CA GLU A 101 -11.97 17.35 2.33
C GLU A 101 -13.20 17.60 3.20
N LEU A 102 -13.90 16.54 3.62
CA LEU A 102 -15.07 16.64 4.50
C LEU A 102 -14.70 17.27 5.85
N VAL A 103 -13.60 16.82 6.46
CA VAL A 103 -13.09 17.42 7.71
C VAL A 103 -12.75 18.90 7.51
N GLY A 104 -12.14 19.26 6.37
CA GLY A 104 -11.88 20.66 6.02
C GLY A 104 -13.16 21.49 5.87
N SER A 105 -14.20 20.93 5.25
CA SER A 105 -15.51 21.57 5.11
C SER A 105 -16.19 21.78 6.45
N ILE A 106 -16.23 20.74 7.30
CA ILE A 106 -16.81 20.85 8.66
C ILE A 106 -16.07 21.91 9.48
N TYR A 107 -14.74 21.96 9.38
CA TYR A 107 -13.96 23.00 10.04
C TYR A 107 -14.29 24.40 9.53
N ALA A 108 -14.45 24.56 8.22
CA ALA A 108 -14.88 25.84 7.62
C ALA A 108 -16.31 26.22 8.06
N ASP A 109 -17.24 25.28 8.10
CA ASP A 109 -18.62 25.50 8.55
C ASP A 109 -18.68 25.90 10.03
N MET A 110 -17.84 25.30 10.88
CA MET A 110 -17.70 25.72 12.28
C MET A 110 -17.12 27.13 12.43
N LEU A 111 -16.17 27.53 11.57
CA LEU A 111 -15.63 28.88 11.56
C LEU A 111 -16.65 29.91 11.07
N ILE A 112 -17.49 29.56 10.09
CA ILE A 112 -18.52 30.45 9.52
C ILE A 112 -19.77 30.52 10.44
N GLY A 113 -20.14 29.39 11.05
CA GLY A 113 -21.22 29.28 12.03
C GLY A 113 -20.88 29.87 13.41
N GLY A 114 -19.62 30.23 13.65
CA GLY A 114 -19.15 30.97 14.83
C GLY A 114 -19.46 32.47 14.81
N SER A 115 -20.50 32.91 14.07
CA SER A 115 -21.00 34.28 14.16
C SER A 115 -22.10 34.35 15.22
N SER A 116 -21.86 35.16 16.25
CA SER A 116 -22.68 35.47 17.43
C SER A 116 -22.54 34.53 18.65
N ALA A 117 -21.33 34.44 19.21
CA ALA A 117 -21.16 34.32 20.65
C ALA A 117 -20.14 35.39 21.09
N PRO A 118 -20.34 36.04 22.25
CA PRO A 118 -19.57 37.23 22.62
C PRO A 118 -18.08 36.88 22.73
N GLU A 119 -17.24 37.85 22.34
CA GLU A 119 -15.77 37.77 22.41
C GLU A 119 -15.31 37.09 23.69
N VAL A 120 -14.87 35.83 23.57
CA VAL A 120 -13.97 35.26 24.57
C VAL A 120 -12.59 35.69 24.15
N ALA A 121 -12.05 36.67 24.87
CA ALA A 121 -10.69 37.14 24.70
C ALA A 121 -9.73 35.94 24.71
N LEU A 122 -9.17 35.63 23.53
CA LEU A 122 -8.03 34.74 23.43
C LEU A 122 -6.82 35.56 23.89
N GLU A 123 -6.54 35.51 25.21
CA GLU A 123 -5.25 35.94 25.70
C GLU A 123 -4.18 35.09 25.01
N SER A 124 -3.41 35.76 24.16
CA SER A 124 -2.24 35.23 23.49
C SER A 124 -1.25 34.76 24.56
N HIS A 125 -0.99 33.46 24.62
CA HIS A 125 0.24 32.94 25.18
C HIS A 125 0.86 31.95 24.21
N ASP A 126 2.01 32.38 23.69
CA ASP A 126 2.99 31.56 23.02
C ASP A 126 3.23 30.27 23.78
N ALA A 127 3.08 29.15 23.08
CA ALA A 127 4.12 28.13 22.93
C ALA A 127 3.48 26.87 22.35
N ALA A 128 4.09 26.38 21.27
CA ALA A 128 3.83 25.09 20.68
C ALA A 128 3.93 23.98 21.74
N ASP A 129 2.80 23.33 22.08
CA ASP A 129 2.78 21.90 22.46
C ASP A 129 1.38 21.33 22.77
N ASP A 130 0.30 22.10 22.81
CA ASP A 130 -0.95 21.60 23.39
C ASP A 130 -2.08 21.28 22.39
N VAL A 131 -1.75 20.73 21.21
CA VAL A 131 -2.81 20.19 20.32
C VAL A 131 -3.41 18.91 20.91
N GLN A 132 -2.57 18.08 21.54
CA GLN A 132 -3.01 16.79 22.10
C GLN A 132 -3.84 16.97 23.39
N GLY A 133 -3.53 17.97 24.23
CA GLY A 133 -4.34 18.29 25.41
C GLY A 133 -5.67 18.96 25.07
N ARG A 134 -5.74 19.77 24.00
CA ARG A 134 -7.01 20.33 23.49
C ARG A 134 -7.95 19.25 22.94
N VAL A 135 -7.44 18.27 22.22
CA VAL A 135 -8.24 17.12 21.75
C VAL A 135 -8.74 16.28 22.94
N ARG A 136 -7.91 16.09 23.98
CA ARG A 136 -8.32 15.41 25.22
C ARG A 136 -9.42 16.15 25.98
N ARG A 137 -9.37 17.48 26.06
CA ARG A 137 -10.44 18.29 26.66
C ARG A 137 -11.75 18.19 25.90
N LEU A 138 -11.72 18.23 24.57
CA LEU A 138 -12.94 18.09 23.75
C LEU A 138 -13.59 16.71 23.88
N LEU A 139 -12.80 15.65 23.99
CA LEU A 139 -13.32 14.29 24.23
C LEU A 139 -13.85 14.12 25.67
N SER A 140 -13.22 14.74 26.67
CA SER A 140 -13.72 14.73 28.06
C SER A 140 -15.05 15.46 28.24
N ILE A 141 -15.38 16.43 27.38
CA ILE A 141 -16.68 17.12 27.41
C ILE A 141 -17.78 16.24 26.81
N ALA A 142 -17.44 15.38 25.84
CA ALA A 142 -18.37 14.43 25.24
C ALA A 142 -18.75 13.29 26.22
N ASP A 143 -17.81 12.79 27.03
CA ASP A 143 -18.09 11.77 28.05
C ASP A 143 -18.88 12.32 29.27
N GLY A 144 -19.00 13.64 29.41
CA GLY A 144 -19.75 14.29 30.49
C GLY A 144 -21.20 14.65 30.14
N ALA A 145 -21.63 14.49 28.88
CA ALA A 145 -22.96 14.94 28.43
C ALA A 145 -24.08 13.90 28.62
N ASP A 146 -23.75 12.64 28.91
CA ASP A 146 -24.75 11.55 29.02
C ASP A 146 -25.10 11.12 30.46
N ALA A 147 -24.65 11.85 31.49
CA ALA A 147 -24.87 11.46 32.89
C ALA A 147 -25.77 12.40 33.73
N GLN A 148 -26.60 13.25 33.10
CA GLN A 148 -27.59 14.06 33.82
C GLN A 148 -28.93 14.15 33.09
N HIS A 149 -29.55 13.01 32.80
CA HIS A 149 -31.02 12.92 32.70
C HIS A 149 -31.43 11.45 32.79
N PHE A 150 -31.58 10.92 34.01
CA PHE A 150 -32.66 10.00 34.41
C PHE A 150 -32.48 9.62 35.89
N ALA A 151 -33.49 10.00 36.68
CA ALA A 151 -33.75 9.73 38.12
C ALA A 151 -32.88 10.45 39.16
#